data_AF-A0A3D3FMF9-F1
#
_entry.id   AF-A0A3D3FMF9-F1
#
_cell.length_a   1.000
_cell.length_b   1.000
_cell.length_c   1.000
_cell.angle_alpha   90.00
_cell.angle_beta   90.00
_cell.angle_gamma   90.00
#
_symmetry.space_group_name_H-M   'P 1'
#
loop_
_entity.id
_entity.type
_entity.pdbx_description
1 polymer ?
#
loop_
_entity_poly.entity_id
_entity_poly.type
_entity_poly.pdbx_seq_one_letter_code
_entity_poly.pdbx_strand_id
1 'polypeptide(L)'
;AACEQIGRGKMNNGKPLTEVIAGLDGNVSAMLKIFDPNCSFKLTHGAVKDIARAEMDTMIGMVTGKIDSTKYAETQVLSKITDYWNNSVAEAQVFLQDNFLYKGKLADDIAKATKK
;
A
#
# COMPACT_ATOMS: atom_id res chain seq x y z
N ALA A 1 -11.96 0.07 4.40
CA ALA A 1 -11.31 0.38 5.68
C ALA A 1 -12.34 0.21 6.79
N ALA A 2 -11.94 -0.15 8.01
CA ALA A 2 -12.86 -0.32 9.14
C ALA A 2 -13.75 0.93 9.39
N CYS A 3 -13.26 2.12 9.06
CA CYS A 3 -14.02 3.37 9.15
C CYS A 3 -15.24 3.44 8.22
N GLU A 4 -15.18 2.82 7.03
CA GLU A 4 -16.30 2.80 6.07
C GLU A 4 -17.49 1.98 6.62
N GLN A 5 -17.21 0.91 7.37
CA GLN A 5 -18.23 0.04 7.95
C GLN A 5 -19.09 0.75 9.01
N ILE A 6 -18.56 1.81 9.63
CA ILE A 6 -19.27 2.63 10.62
C ILE A 6 -19.75 3.97 10.02
N GLY A 7 -19.83 4.07 8.69
CA GLY A 7 -20.38 5.23 7.98
C GLY A 7 -19.44 6.44 7.91
N ARG A 8 -18.16 6.27 8.27
CA ARG A 8 -17.13 7.30 8.15
C ARG A 8 -16.33 7.13 6.85
N GLY A 9 -15.43 8.06 6.58
CA GLY A 9 -14.55 8.00 5.43
C GLY A 9 -15.17 8.42 4.09
N LYS A 10 -16.00 9.47 4.13
CA LYS A 10 -16.72 9.98 2.96
C LYS A 10 -15.94 11.10 2.27
N MET A 11 -15.97 11.08 0.94
CA MET A 11 -15.40 12.12 0.11
C MET A 11 -16.41 12.54 -0.97
N ASN A 12 -16.31 13.78 -1.43
CA ASN A 12 -17.03 14.27 -2.60
C ASN A 12 -16.01 14.79 -3.61
N ASN A 13 -15.79 14.02 -4.68
CA ASN A 13 -14.91 14.39 -5.78
C ASN A 13 -13.52 14.88 -5.32
N GLY A 14 -12.81 14.09 -4.52
CA GLY A 14 -11.47 14.42 -4.03
C GLY A 14 -11.43 15.44 -2.89
N LYS A 15 -12.59 15.90 -2.36
CA LYS A 15 -12.69 16.76 -1.18
C LYS A 15 -13.26 15.99 0.02
N PRO A 16 -12.57 15.93 1.16
CA PRO A 16 -13.04 15.19 2.32
C PRO A 16 -14.33 15.81 2.89
N LEU A 17 -15.35 14.98 3.11
CA LEU A 17 -16.56 15.37 3.86
C LEU A 17 -16.43 15.02 5.35
N THR A 18 -15.56 14.06 5.67
CA THR A 18 -15.21 13.63 7.03
C THR A 18 -13.68 13.70 7.20
N GLU A 19 -13.03 12.68 7.75
CA GLU A 19 -11.58 12.54 7.76
C GLU A 19 -10.97 11.99 6.46
N VAL A 20 -9.69 12.29 6.24
CA VAL A 20 -8.81 11.54 5.33
C VAL A 20 -8.24 10.34 6.10
N ILE A 21 -8.34 9.16 5.51
CA ILE A 21 -7.84 7.92 6.11
C ILE A 21 -6.49 7.60 5.48
N ALA A 22 -5.52 7.25 6.32
CA ALA A 22 -4.23 6.69 5.96
C ALA A 22 -4.14 5.23 6.42
N GLY A 23 -3.34 4.42 5.71
CA GLY A 23 -3.26 2.99 5.94
C GLY A 23 -1.94 2.38 5.49
N LEU A 24 -1.84 1.06 5.58
CA LEU A 24 -0.61 0.30 5.31
C LEU A 24 -0.84 -0.71 4.17
N ASP A 25 0.24 -1.37 3.77
CA ASP A 25 0.37 -2.43 2.75
C ASP A 25 0.27 -1.97 1.30
N GLY A 26 -0.68 -1.13 0.91
CA GLY A 26 -0.78 -0.62 -0.47
C GLY A 26 -1.08 -1.68 -1.54
N ASN A 27 -1.77 -2.77 -1.18
CA ASN A 27 -2.18 -3.81 -2.14
C ASN A 27 -3.22 -3.30 -3.17
N VAL A 28 -3.62 -4.15 -4.12
CA VAL A 28 -4.58 -3.80 -5.20
C VAL A 28 -5.86 -3.18 -4.63
N SER A 29 -6.46 -3.80 -3.59
CA SER A 29 -7.67 -3.30 -2.94
C SER A 29 -7.50 -1.91 -2.33
N ALA A 30 -6.32 -1.60 -1.80
CA ALA A 30 -5.99 -0.27 -1.30
C ALA A 30 -5.88 0.74 -2.45
N MET A 31 -5.20 0.39 -3.54
CA MET A 31 -5.03 1.28 -4.71
C MET A 31 -6.37 1.62 -5.36
N LEU A 32 -7.29 0.65 -5.48
CA LEU A 32 -8.64 0.91 -5.98
C LEU A 32 -9.38 1.99 -5.16
N LYS A 33 -9.19 1.99 -3.85
CA LYS A 33 -9.81 2.97 -2.94
C LYS A 33 -9.11 4.32 -2.94
N ILE A 34 -7.78 4.32 -2.98
CA ILE A 34 -6.98 5.56 -3.08
C ILE A 34 -7.38 6.35 -4.30
N PHE A 35 -7.53 5.68 -5.45
CA PHE A 35 -7.90 6.34 -6.71
C PHE A 35 -9.41 6.52 -6.94
N ASP A 36 -10.28 6.07 -6.03
CA ASP A 36 -11.71 6.38 -6.08
C ASP A 36 -11.96 7.79 -5.48
N PRO A 37 -12.39 8.79 -6.27
CA PRO A 37 -12.57 10.16 -5.79
C PRO A 37 -13.62 10.32 -4.67
N ASN A 38 -14.46 9.31 -4.42
CA ASN A 38 -15.51 9.33 -3.40
C ASN A 38 -15.15 8.55 -2.12
N CYS A 39 -14.03 7.83 -2.11
CA CYS A 39 -13.49 7.16 -0.93
C CYS A 39 -12.48 8.07 -0.22
N SER A 40 -12.54 8.20 1.11
CA SER A 40 -11.58 9.04 1.84
C SER A 40 -10.27 8.34 2.24
N PHE A 41 -10.10 7.06 1.90
CA PHE A 41 -8.83 6.36 2.07
C PHE A 41 -7.85 6.82 1.00
N LYS A 42 -7.00 7.82 1.32
CA LYS A 42 -6.21 8.56 0.31
C LYS A 42 -4.71 8.44 0.42
N LEU A 43 -4.19 7.80 1.45
CA LEU A 43 -2.76 7.68 1.69
C LEU A 43 -2.44 6.26 2.16
N THR A 44 -1.37 5.68 1.63
CA THR A 44 -0.83 4.43 2.17
C THR A 44 0.69 4.38 2.13
N HIS A 45 1.27 3.66 3.09
CA HIS A 45 2.62 3.12 2.96
C HIS A 45 2.51 1.72 2.37
N GLY A 46 2.95 1.57 1.13
CA GLY A 46 2.99 0.32 0.39
C GLY A 46 4.17 -0.55 0.81
N ALA A 47 3.89 -1.82 1.11
CA ALA A 47 4.90 -2.83 1.38
C ALA A 47 5.68 -3.13 0.09
N VAL A 48 7.00 -3.27 0.22
CA VAL A 48 7.91 -3.54 -0.90
C VAL A 48 8.53 -4.93 -0.75
N LYS A 49 8.85 -5.58 -1.87
CA LYS A 49 9.48 -6.92 -1.86
C LYS A 49 10.83 -6.96 -1.14
N ASP A 50 11.48 -5.80 -0.98
CA ASP A 50 12.74 -5.69 -0.26
C ASP A 50 12.58 -5.98 1.25
N ILE A 51 11.37 -5.84 1.81
CA ILE A 51 11.08 -6.27 3.18
C ILE A 51 11.27 -7.79 3.30
N ALA A 52 10.66 -8.56 2.38
CA ALA A 52 10.80 -10.01 2.36
C ALA A 52 12.26 -10.45 2.11
N ARG A 53 13.02 -9.70 1.31
CA ARG A 53 14.45 -9.95 1.11
C ARG A 53 15.25 -9.71 2.39
N ALA A 54 15.01 -8.59 3.07
CA ALA A 54 15.67 -8.29 4.33
C ALA A 54 15.35 -9.31 5.43
N GLU A 55 14.12 -9.81 5.50
CA GLU A 55 13.72 -10.88 6.41
C GLU A 55 14.49 -12.18 6.11
N MET A 56 14.58 -12.58 4.85
CA MET A 56 15.33 -13.77 4.44
C MET A 56 16.84 -13.62 4.68
N ASP A 57 17.42 -12.47 4.36
CA ASP A 57 18.83 -12.17 4.62
C ASP A 57 19.13 -12.18 6.12
N THR A 58 18.21 -11.67 6.95
CA THR A 58 18.33 -11.71 8.41
C THR A 58 18.34 -13.16 8.91
N MET A 59 17.39 -13.98 8.44
CA MET A 59 17.33 -15.40 8.80
C MET A 59 18.61 -16.15 8.40
N ILE A 60 19.06 -15.99 7.16
CA ILE A 60 20.32 -16.61 6.69
C ILE A 60 21.52 -16.09 7.48
N GLY A 61 21.54 -14.80 7.81
CA GLY A 61 22.55 -14.19 8.67
C GLY A 61 22.62 -14.86 10.04
N MET A 62 21.47 -15.15 10.65
CA MET A 62 21.41 -15.87 11.93
C MET A 62 21.88 -17.33 11.79
N VAL A 63 21.40 -18.05 10.77
CA VAL A 63 21.78 -19.46 10.52
C VAL A 63 23.29 -19.61 10.26
N THR A 64 23.88 -18.65 9.56
CA THR A 64 25.32 -18.63 9.24
C THR A 64 26.20 -18.01 10.32
N GLY A 65 25.61 -17.55 11.43
CA GLY A 65 26.32 -16.92 12.55
C GLY A 65 26.83 -15.50 12.29
N LYS A 66 26.44 -14.87 11.16
CA LYS A 66 26.78 -13.47 10.85
C LYS A 66 25.96 -12.46 11.66
N ILE A 67 24.74 -12.84 12.05
CA ILE A 67 23.86 -12.06 12.92
C ILE A 67 23.67 -12.85 14.21
N ASP A 68 23.92 -12.19 15.34
CA ASP A 68 23.70 -12.78 16.66
C ASP A 68 22.20 -12.84 16.95
N SER A 69 21.63 -14.04 16.93
CA SER A 69 20.20 -14.27 17.16
C SER A 69 19.72 -13.95 18.57
N THR A 70 20.63 -13.66 19.50
CA THR A 70 20.30 -13.30 20.90
C THR A 70 20.27 -11.79 21.14
N LYS A 71 20.65 -10.98 20.15
CA LYS A 71 20.70 -9.52 20.22
C LYS A 71 19.72 -8.89 19.25
N TYR A 72 19.24 -7.71 19.60
CA TYR A 72 18.44 -6.90 18.68
C TYR A 72 19.32 -6.46 17.49
N ALA A 73 18.79 -6.66 16.29
CA ALA A 73 19.37 -6.16 15.04
C ALA A 73 18.22 -5.61 14.19
N GLU A 74 18.48 -4.55 13.44
CA GLU A 74 17.50 -3.89 12.59
C GLU A 74 18.11 -3.62 11.23
N THR A 75 17.34 -3.91 10.18
CA THR A 75 17.62 -3.48 8.82
C THR A 75 16.43 -2.66 8.36
N GLN A 76 16.65 -1.36 8.12
CA GLN A 76 15.58 -0.48 7.67
C GLN A 76 15.32 -0.65 6.18
N VAL A 77 14.07 -0.97 5.85
CA VAL A 77 13.56 -0.99 4.48
C VAL A 77 12.45 0.04 4.36
N LEU A 78 12.63 1.01 3.46
CA LEU A 78 11.66 2.08 3.30
C LEU A 78 10.45 1.62 2.49
N SER A 79 9.27 1.84 3.04
CA SER A 79 7.99 1.64 2.35
C SER A 79 7.77 2.71 1.29
N LYS A 80 6.96 2.41 0.27
CA LYS A 80 6.59 3.40 -0.76
C LYS A 80 5.36 4.17 -0.31
N ILE A 81 5.47 5.49 -0.18
CA ILE A 81 4.30 6.35 0.03
C ILE A 81 3.53 6.45 -1.29
N THR A 82 2.21 6.21 -1.24
CA THR A 82 1.29 6.45 -2.35
C THR A 82 0.09 7.24 -1.87
N ASP A 83 -0.24 8.33 -2.55
CA ASP A 83 -1.42 9.14 -2.28
C ASP A 83 -2.17 9.58 -3.53
N TYR A 84 -3.44 9.94 -3.35
CA TYR A 84 -4.36 10.29 -4.44
C TYR A 84 -3.96 11.55 -5.23
N TRP A 85 -3.28 12.50 -4.59
CA TRP A 85 -3.02 13.81 -5.17
C TRP A 85 -1.68 13.87 -5.88
N ASN A 86 -0.67 13.18 -5.36
CA ASN A 86 0.71 13.29 -5.83
C ASN A 86 1.16 12.09 -6.68
N ASN A 87 0.43 10.98 -6.67
CA ASN A 87 0.80 9.80 -7.46
C ASN A 87 -0.18 9.54 -8.61
N SER A 88 0.36 9.02 -9.71
CA SER A 88 -0.45 8.61 -10.85
C SER A 88 -0.89 7.15 -10.76
N VAL A 89 -1.98 6.81 -11.44
CA VAL A 89 -2.42 5.41 -11.60
C VAL A 89 -1.35 4.57 -12.30
N ALA A 90 -0.55 5.16 -13.19
CA ALA A 90 0.55 4.48 -13.88
C ALA A 90 1.68 4.11 -12.93
N GLU A 91 2.06 5.01 -12.01
CA GLU A 91 3.05 4.72 -10.97
C GLU A 91 2.56 3.61 -10.02
N ALA A 92 1.29 3.68 -9.61
CA ALA A 92 0.69 2.65 -8.77
C ALA A 92 0.59 1.29 -9.47
N GLN A 93 0.35 1.26 -10.78
CA GLN A 93 0.38 0.04 -11.59
C GLN A 93 1.75 -0.64 -11.51
N VAL A 94 2.83 0.12 -11.75
CA VAL A 94 4.21 -0.40 -11.70
C VAL A 94 4.52 -0.91 -10.29
N PHE A 95 4.15 -0.14 -9.26
CA PHE A 95 4.33 -0.56 -7.87
C PHE A 95 3.67 -1.91 -7.57
N LEU A 96 2.42 -2.12 -8.01
CA LEU A 96 1.70 -3.38 -7.81
C LEU A 96 2.31 -4.54 -8.60
N GLN A 97 2.80 -4.29 -9.81
CA GLN A 97 3.50 -5.30 -10.62
C GLN A 97 4.78 -5.76 -9.93
N ASP A 98 5.56 -4.80 -9.42
CA ASP A 98 6.88 -5.06 -8.84
C ASP A 98 6.82 -5.73 -7.47
N ASN A 99 5.80 -5.45 -6.67
CA ASN A 99 5.73 -5.83 -5.25
C ASN A 99 4.59 -6.81 -4.92
N PHE A 100 3.53 -6.87 -5.74
CA PHE A 100 2.33 -7.67 -5.47
C PHE A 100 2.00 -8.68 -6.58
N LEU A 101 2.92 -8.90 -7.52
CA LEU A 101 2.75 -9.83 -8.66
C LEU A 101 1.49 -9.55 -9.48
N TYR A 102 1.03 -8.29 -9.49
CA TYR A 102 -0.21 -7.90 -10.13
C TYR A 102 -0.07 -7.99 -11.66
N LYS A 103 -0.99 -8.70 -12.31
CA LYS A 103 -1.00 -8.91 -13.77
C LYS A 103 -2.13 -8.19 -14.50
N GLY A 104 -2.99 -7.49 -13.76
CA GLY A 104 -4.13 -6.78 -14.32
C GLY A 104 -3.76 -5.38 -14.82
N LYS A 105 -4.80 -4.64 -15.20
CA LYS A 105 -4.71 -3.23 -15.59
C LYS A 105 -5.51 -2.38 -14.60
N LEU A 106 -4.79 -1.68 -13.73
CA LEU A 106 -5.32 -0.97 -12.58
C LEU A 106 -6.36 0.07 -12.98
N ALA A 107 -6.14 0.80 -14.08
CA ALA A 107 -7.10 1.77 -14.59
C ALA A 107 -8.47 1.14 -14.91
N ASP A 108 -8.48 -0.07 -15.47
CA ASP A 108 -9.73 -0.77 -15.81
C ASP A 108 -10.42 -1.28 -14.55
N ASP A 109 -9.67 -1.72 -13.55
CA ASP A 109 -10.21 -2.20 -12.29
C ASP A 109 -10.74 -1.06 -11.41
N ILE A 110 -10.10 0.11 -11.43
CA ILE A 110 -10.63 1.35 -10.82
C ILE A 110 -11.96 1.71 -11.47
N ALA A 111 -12.02 1.76 -12.81
CA ALA A 111 -13.24 2.11 -13.53
C ALA A 111 -14.40 1.13 -13.30
N LYS A 112 -14.12 -0.14 -12.97
CA LYS A 112 -15.15 -1.11 -12.55
C LYS A 112 -15.58 -0.88 -11.10
N ALA A 113 -14.64 -0.57 -10.21
CA ALA A 113 -14.90 -0.36 -8.79
C ALA A 113 -15.75 0.88 -8.52
N THR A 114 -15.57 1.96 -9.28
CA THR A 114 -16.28 3.24 -9.10
C THR A 114 -17.66 3.30 -9.73
N LYS A 115 -18.08 2.28 -10.49
CA LYS A 115 -19.42 2.20 -11.13
C LYS A 115 -20.51 1.61 -10.22
N LYS A 116 -20.21 1.34 -8.95
CA LYS A 116 -21.17 0.89 -7.93
C LYS A 116 -21.79 2.06 -7.21
#